data_AF-A0AAU7WPX8-F1
#
_entry.id   AF-A0AAU7WPX8-F1
#
_cell.length_a   1.000
_cell.length_b   1.000
_cell.length_c   1.000
_cell.angle_alpha   90.00
_cell.angle_beta   90.00
_cell.angle_gamma   90.00
#
_symmetry.space_group_name_H-M   'P 1'
#
loop_
_entity.id
_entity.type
_entity.pdbx_description
1 polymer ?
#
loop_
_entity_poly.entity_id
_entity_poly.type
_entity_poly.pdbx_seq_one_letter_code
_entity_poly.pdbx_strand_id
1 'polypeptide(L)'
;MSQSPHPLNTCIGRVRLPGLAGLLLALAGCGALTDVRSFSTPYSTPPGGETVRLRVISDGMVRGVPRSDCVDFRLPGAGVVVAARDGYANRNGESLGMAAPQTPAVPGTRTEVLVPAGQPMAFHYLGNQCYNLFSFVPKAGMDYQLEASGMYKCAVMLKQAPLGLKEYAAAPLKDSKLCRVTDNL
;
A
#
# COMPACT_ATOMS: atom_id res chain seq x y z
N MET A 1 -34.60 -34.53 -15.69
CA MET A 1 -33.40 -35.20 -15.13
C MET A 1 -32.31 -34.13 -15.10
N SER A 2 -32.15 -33.25 -14.11
CA SER A 2 -31.95 -33.40 -12.66
C SER A 2 -30.82 -34.37 -12.29
N GLN A 3 -29.65 -33.80 -11.95
CA GLN A 3 -28.83 -34.17 -10.79
C GLN A 3 -27.79 -33.07 -10.48
N SER A 4 -27.97 -32.42 -9.33
CA SER A 4 -26.94 -31.83 -8.45
C SER A 4 -26.33 -32.95 -7.55
N PRO A 5 -25.49 -32.72 -6.50
CA PRO A 5 -24.40 -31.75 -6.20
C PRO A 5 -23.11 -32.37 -5.50
N HIS A 6 -22.12 -31.51 -5.17
CA HIS A 6 -21.13 -31.56 -4.04
C HIS A 6 -19.97 -32.61 -4.04
N PRO A 7 -18.93 -32.52 -3.14
CA PRO A 7 -18.03 -31.40 -2.82
C PRO A 7 -16.54 -31.79 -2.51
N LEU A 8 -15.72 -30.78 -2.16
CA LEU A 8 -14.62 -30.77 -1.16
C LEU A 8 -13.33 -31.61 -1.33
N ASN A 9 -12.27 -30.86 -1.67
CA ASN A 9 -10.96 -30.76 -1.00
C ASN A 9 -10.64 -31.84 0.05
N THR A 10 -9.68 -32.71 -0.25
CA THR A 10 -9.16 -33.72 0.68
C THR A 10 -7.62 -33.72 0.65
N CYS A 11 -7.00 -32.98 1.59
CA CYS A 11 -5.62 -33.23 2.01
C CYS A 11 -5.69 -34.10 3.27
N ILE A 12 -5.50 -35.42 3.13
CA ILE A 12 -5.36 -36.33 4.26
C ILE A 12 -3.95 -36.92 4.23
N GLY A 13 -3.06 -36.34 5.03
CA GLY A 13 -1.84 -37.00 5.49
C GLY A 13 -2.19 -37.94 6.64
N ARG A 14 -2.03 -39.25 6.45
CA ARG A 14 -2.18 -40.25 7.51
C ARG A 14 -0.91 -40.30 8.35
N VAL A 15 -0.97 -39.81 9.59
CA VAL A 15 -0.02 -40.17 10.65
C VAL A 15 -0.75 -41.07 11.65
N ARG A 16 -0.27 -42.30 11.83
CA ARG A 16 -0.72 -43.21 12.88
C ARG A 16 0.17 -42.99 14.10
N LEU A 17 -0.38 -42.58 15.24
CA LEU A 17 0.21 -42.86 16.55
C LEU A 17 -0.89 -43.15 17.59
N PRO A 18 -0.73 -44.19 18.44
CA PRO A 18 -1.70 -44.59 19.44
C PRO A 18 -1.45 -43.88 20.78
N GLY A 19 -2.49 -43.80 21.61
CA GLY A 19 -2.33 -43.63 23.06
C GLY A 19 -2.67 -42.25 23.61
N LEU A 20 -3.70 -42.23 24.45
CA LEU A 20 -4.12 -41.22 25.42
C LEU A 20 -3.07 -40.13 25.78
N ALA A 21 -3.10 -39.00 25.08
CA ALA A 21 -2.73 -37.66 25.57
C ALA A 21 -2.80 -36.67 24.39
N GLY A 22 -3.95 -36.04 24.14
CA GLY A 22 -4.03 -35.19 22.95
C GLY A 22 -5.29 -34.34 22.77
N LEU A 23 -5.99 -33.97 23.84
CA LEU A 23 -7.21 -33.15 23.75
C LEU A 23 -6.96 -31.63 23.84
N LEU A 24 -5.75 -31.14 23.50
CA LEU A 24 -5.40 -29.71 23.66
C LEU A 24 -4.73 -29.03 22.45
N LEU A 25 -4.73 -29.62 21.25
CA LEU A 25 -4.07 -29.03 20.08
C LEU A 25 -5.01 -28.55 18.96
N ALA A 26 -6.32 -28.51 19.17
CA ALA A 26 -7.29 -28.17 18.12
C ALA A 26 -7.48 -26.66 17.84
N LEU A 27 -6.68 -25.75 18.41
CA LEU A 27 -6.78 -24.30 18.13
C LEU A 27 -5.44 -23.62 17.80
N ALA A 28 -4.45 -24.36 17.29
CA ALA A 28 -3.24 -23.73 16.76
C ALA A 28 -3.46 -23.21 15.32
N GLY A 29 -3.88 -21.94 15.22
CA GLY A 29 -3.30 -21.02 14.25
C GLY A 29 -3.87 -20.99 12.82
N CYS A 30 -5.05 -20.38 12.63
CA CYS A 30 -5.31 -19.56 11.43
C CYS A 30 -4.85 -18.11 11.72
N GLY A 31 -3.55 -17.94 12.02
CA GLY A 31 -3.00 -16.70 12.57
C GLY A 31 -2.25 -15.79 11.59
N ALA A 32 -2.19 -16.12 10.28
CA ALA A 32 -1.30 -15.44 9.33
C ALA A 32 -2.01 -14.85 8.09
N LEU A 33 -3.31 -14.55 8.16
CA LEU A 33 -4.06 -14.01 7.02
C LEU A 33 -4.11 -12.47 6.95
N THR A 34 -3.53 -11.76 7.92
CA THR A 34 -3.52 -10.29 7.93
C THR A 34 -2.57 -9.69 6.90
N ASP A 35 -1.39 -10.29 6.69
CA ASP A 35 -0.41 -9.75 5.73
C ASP A 35 -0.76 -10.01 4.27
N VAL A 36 -1.36 -11.17 3.97
CA VAL A 36 -1.76 -11.53 2.59
C VAL A 36 -2.83 -10.58 2.05
N ARG A 37 -3.75 -10.11 2.91
CA ARG A 37 -4.77 -9.12 2.52
C ARG A 37 -4.15 -7.81 2.09
N SER A 38 -3.11 -7.37 2.77
CA SER A 38 -2.56 -6.04 2.57
C SER A 38 -1.84 -5.88 1.22
N PHE A 39 -1.32 -6.96 0.62
CA PHE A 39 -0.70 -6.96 -0.72
C PHE A 39 -1.71 -7.23 -1.84
N SER A 40 -2.90 -7.70 -1.47
CA SER A 40 -3.99 -8.07 -2.39
C SER A 40 -5.13 -7.06 -2.42
N THR A 41 -5.04 -5.94 -1.68
CA THR A 41 -5.98 -4.84 -1.75
C THR A 41 -5.37 -3.62 -2.42
N PRO A 42 -5.99 -3.07 -3.49
CA PRO A 42 -5.59 -1.79 -4.03
C PRO A 42 -5.98 -0.67 -3.06
N TYR A 43 -5.18 0.39 -3.06
CA TYR A 43 -5.54 1.62 -2.37
C TYR A 43 -6.88 2.14 -2.90
N SER A 44 -7.72 2.63 -1.99
CA SER A 44 -8.96 3.32 -2.33
C SER A 44 -9.08 4.61 -1.52
N THR A 45 -9.49 5.67 -2.20
CA THR A 45 -9.78 6.95 -1.57
C THR A 45 -10.97 6.78 -0.63
N PRO A 46 -10.83 7.03 0.68
CA PRO A 46 -11.96 6.93 1.60
C PRO A 46 -13.09 7.89 1.19
N PRO A 47 -14.37 7.51 1.36
CA PRO A 47 -15.48 8.39 1.03
C PRO A 47 -15.56 9.57 2.01
N GLY A 48 -15.95 10.72 1.48
CA GLY A 48 -16.21 11.93 2.25
C GLY A 48 -14.97 12.81 2.46
N GLY A 49 -15.20 14.12 2.48
CA GLY A 49 -14.16 15.13 2.63
C GLY A 49 -13.58 15.62 1.30
N GLU A 50 -12.77 16.66 1.40
CA GLU A 50 -12.02 17.20 0.27
C GLU A 50 -10.83 16.28 -0.06
N THR A 51 -10.52 16.15 -1.35
CA THR A 51 -9.43 15.30 -1.84
C THR A 51 -8.48 16.10 -2.72
N VAL A 52 -7.22 15.66 -2.76
CA VAL A 52 -6.22 16.16 -3.71
C VAL A 52 -5.67 15.05 -4.59
N ARG A 53 -5.03 15.42 -5.70
CA ARG A 53 -4.40 14.46 -6.61
C ARG A 53 -2.97 14.19 -6.19
N LEU A 54 -2.63 12.90 -6.10
CA LEU A 54 -1.28 12.42 -5.82
C LEU A 54 -0.83 11.55 -6.98
N ARG A 55 0.26 11.94 -7.64
CA ARG A 55 1.01 11.07 -8.53
C ARG A 55 2.05 10.30 -7.74
N VAL A 56 2.11 8.99 -7.93
CA VAL A 56 3.18 8.14 -7.37
C VAL A 56 3.98 7.53 -8.51
N ILE A 57 5.30 7.63 -8.43
CA ILE A 57 6.27 7.03 -9.36
C ILE A 57 7.24 6.18 -8.55
N SER A 58 7.36 4.89 -8.85
CA SER A 58 8.26 4.02 -8.09
C SER A 58 8.81 2.82 -8.87
N ASP A 59 10.05 2.45 -8.57
CA ASP A 59 10.70 1.21 -9.03
C ASP A 59 10.41 -0.01 -8.13
N GLY A 60 9.66 0.20 -7.04
CA GLY A 60 9.21 -0.84 -6.13
C GLY A 60 7.70 -0.76 -5.90
N MET A 61 7.28 -1.13 -4.69
CA MET A 61 5.88 -1.08 -4.28
C MET A 61 5.67 0.03 -3.27
N VAL A 62 4.65 0.86 -3.48
CA VAL A 62 4.21 1.86 -2.52
C VAL A 62 2.79 1.52 -2.10
N ARG A 63 2.59 1.44 -0.79
CA ARG A 63 1.29 1.27 -0.16
C ARG A 63 0.93 2.55 0.58
N GLY A 64 -0.34 2.91 0.56
CA GLY A 64 -0.88 4.10 1.22
C GLY A 64 -1.87 3.72 2.31
N VAL A 65 -1.86 4.48 3.40
CA VAL A 65 -2.80 4.36 4.52
C VAL A 65 -3.42 5.75 4.74
N PRO A 66 -4.65 5.98 4.29
CA PRO A 66 -5.28 7.29 4.42
C PRO A 66 -5.73 7.55 5.86
N ARG A 67 -5.75 8.81 6.26
CA ARG A 67 -6.23 9.28 7.58
C ARG A 67 -5.44 8.73 8.77
N SER A 68 -4.14 8.50 8.56
CA SER A 68 -3.23 7.99 9.57
C SER A 68 -1.83 8.57 9.36
N ASP A 69 -1.11 8.83 10.45
CA ASP A 69 0.30 9.23 10.43
C ASP A 69 1.26 8.04 10.67
N CYS A 70 0.70 6.86 10.97
CA CYS A 70 1.40 5.58 11.09
C CYS A 70 0.82 4.54 10.10
N VAL A 71 1.61 3.52 9.78
CA VAL A 71 1.22 2.47 8.85
C VAL A 71 0.44 1.37 9.58
N ASP A 72 -0.83 1.22 9.22
CA ASP A 72 -1.71 0.11 9.58
C ASP A 72 -2.60 -0.23 8.38
N PHE A 73 -2.35 -1.38 7.75
CA PHE A 73 -3.06 -1.76 6.55
C PHE A 73 -4.45 -2.35 6.78
N ARG A 74 -4.90 -2.45 8.03
CA ARG A 74 -6.27 -2.83 8.37
C ARG A 74 -7.22 -1.64 8.27
N LEU A 75 -6.69 -0.41 8.18
CA LEU A 75 -7.52 0.79 8.11
C LEU A 75 -8.27 0.88 6.78
N PRO A 76 -9.52 1.39 6.77
CA PRO A 76 -10.31 1.53 5.56
C PRO A 76 -9.60 2.39 4.51
N GLY A 77 -9.52 1.87 3.29
CA GLY A 77 -8.84 2.53 2.16
C GLY A 77 -7.35 2.23 2.04
N ALA A 78 -6.75 1.56 3.04
CA ALA A 78 -5.36 1.17 2.98
C ALA A 78 -5.11 0.08 1.92
N GLY A 79 -3.99 0.19 1.20
CA GLY A 79 -3.66 -0.78 0.16
C GLY A 79 -2.50 -0.36 -0.74
N VAL A 80 -2.25 -1.15 -1.77
CA VAL A 80 -1.20 -0.91 -2.76
C VAL A 80 -1.63 0.22 -3.70
N VAL A 81 -0.83 1.29 -3.76
CA VAL A 81 -1.04 2.41 -4.68
C VAL A 81 -0.40 2.07 -6.03
N VAL A 82 0.89 1.72 -6.00
CA VAL A 82 1.67 1.33 -7.19
C VAL A 82 2.57 0.15 -6.86
N ALA A 83 2.82 -0.71 -7.85
CA ALA A 83 3.80 -1.79 -7.73
C ALA A 83 4.54 -1.98 -9.06
N ALA A 84 5.87 -2.00 -9.02
CA ALA A 84 6.69 -2.26 -10.20
C ALA A 84 6.69 -3.71 -10.68
N ARG A 85 6.33 -4.66 -9.79
CA ARG A 85 6.19 -6.09 -10.12
C ARG A 85 4.73 -6.47 -10.30
N ASP A 86 4.48 -7.46 -11.14
CA ASP A 86 3.15 -8.04 -11.34
C ASP A 86 2.72 -8.90 -10.14
N GLY A 87 1.42 -9.21 -10.06
CA GLY A 87 0.85 -10.07 -9.02
C GLY A 87 0.34 -9.34 -7.77
N TYR A 88 0.41 -8.01 -7.74
CA TYR A 88 -0.16 -7.17 -6.67
C TYR A 88 -1.44 -6.48 -7.14
N ALA A 89 -2.40 -6.30 -6.23
CA ALA A 89 -3.61 -5.53 -6.54
C ALA A 89 -3.30 -4.04 -6.46
N ASN A 90 -2.86 -3.44 -7.57
CA ASN A 90 -2.38 -2.06 -7.65
C ASN A 90 -3.30 -1.19 -8.52
N ARG A 91 -2.97 0.11 -8.61
CA ARG A 91 -3.66 1.10 -9.46
C ARG A 91 -2.74 1.58 -10.59
N ASN A 92 -1.82 0.73 -11.05
CA ASN A 92 -0.81 1.12 -12.04
C ASN A 92 -1.47 1.73 -13.29
N GLY A 93 -0.91 2.84 -13.80
CA GLY A 93 -1.37 3.50 -15.01
C GLY A 93 -2.63 4.37 -14.87
N GLU A 94 -3.26 4.43 -13.68
CA GLU A 94 -4.36 5.38 -13.47
C GLU A 94 -3.88 6.83 -13.65
N SER A 95 -4.75 7.64 -14.24
CA SER A 95 -4.48 9.04 -14.59
C SER A 95 -5.66 9.90 -14.18
N LEU A 96 -5.37 10.99 -13.48
CA LEU A 96 -6.30 12.05 -13.09
C LEU A 96 -6.02 13.34 -13.89
N GLY A 97 -5.26 13.22 -14.98
CA GLY A 97 -4.89 14.34 -15.83
C GLY A 97 -3.99 15.36 -15.13
N MET A 98 -3.16 14.93 -14.17
CA MET A 98 -2.18 15.82 -13.57
C MET A 98 -1.16 16.23 -14.63
N ALA A 99 -0.70 17.48 -14.61
CA ALA A 99 0.28 17.96 -15.58
C ALA A 99 1.56 17.12 -15.49
N ALA A 100 2.10 16.67 -16.63
CA ALA A 100 3.33 15.89 -16.63
C ALA A 100 4.45 16.72 -15.99
N PRO A 101 5.24 16.13 -15.09
CA PRO A 101 6.29 16.86 -14.41
C PRO A 101 7.44 17.09 -15.40
N GLN A 102 8.34 18.03 -15.11
CA GLN A 102 9.70 17.96 -15.64
C GLN A 102 10.29 16.60 -15.25
N THR A 103 11.01 15.96 -16.17
CA THR A 103 11.48 14.56 -16.14
C THR A 103 11.57 13.97 -14.72
N PRO A 104 10.84 12.88 -14.40
CA PRO A 104 10.91 12.24 -13.09
C PRO A 104 12.36 11.97 -12.68
N ALA A 105 12.71 12.20 -11.41
CA ALA A 105 14.06 11.92 -10.91
C ALA A 105 14.30 10.41 -10.74
N VAL A 106 13.24 9.61 -10.69
CA VAL A 106 13.29 8.16 -10.60
C VAL A 106 12.57 7.49 -11.77
N PRO A 107 13.12 6.42 -12.37
CA PRO A 107 12.35 5.57 -13.26
C PRO A 107 11.35 4.73 -12.47
N GLY A 108 10.31 4.23 -13.13
CA GLY A 108 9.39 3.28 -12.50
C GLY A 108 7.96 3.39 -12.98
N THR A 109 7.11 2.56 -12.37
CA THR A 109 5.68 2.54 -12.65
C THR A 109 5.03 3.77 -12.05
N ARG A 110 4.04 4.31 -12.77
CA ARG A 110 3.32 5.53 -12.39
C ARG A 110 1.83 5.26 -12.17
N THR A 111 1.24 5.99 -11.24
CA THR A 111 -0.21 6.09 -11.04
C THR A 111 -0.59 7.46 -10.50
N GLU A 112 -1.84 7.88 -10.69
CA GLU A 112 -2.43 9.08 -10.11
C GLU A 112 -3.69 8.68 -9.35
N VAL A 113 -3.74 9.02 -8.06
CA VAL A 113 -4.84 8.67 -7.15
C VAL A 113 -5.32 9.88 -6.37
N LEU A 114 -6.57 9.85 -5.92
CA LEU A 114 -7.11 10.86 -5.01
C LEU A 114 -6.76 10.49 -3.57
N VAL A 115 -6.32 11.47 -2.79
CA VAL A 115 -6.01 11.29 -1.36
C VAL A 115 -6.72 12.35 -0.51
N PRO A 116 -7.09 12.05 0.75
CA PRO A 116 -7.75 13.04 1.61
C PRO A 116 -6.90 14.28 1.85
N ALA A 117 -7.50 15.46 1.69
CA ALA A 117 -6.88 16.73 2.06
C ALA A 117 -7.01 16.99 3.57
N GLY A 118 -6.02 17.67 4.15
CA GLY A 118 -6.03 18.11 5.55
C GLY A 118 -5.90 17.00 6.59
N GLN A 119 -5.78 15.74 6.16
CA GLN A 119 -5.66 14.57 7.04
C GLN A 119 -4.31 13.89 6.79
N PRO A 120 -3.68 13.32 7.82
CA PRO A 120 -2.40 12.63 7.63
C PRO A 120 -2.58 11.43 6.72
N MET A 121 -1.58 11.19 5.88
CA MET A 121 -1.48 9.99 5.07
C MET A 121 -0.10 9.37 5.26
N ALA A 122 -0.08 8.10 5.66
CA ALA A 122 1.13 7.31 5.83
C ALA A 122 1.34 6.41 4.61
N PHE A 123 2.60 6.09 4.37
CA PHE A 123 3.04 5.30 3.25
C PHE A 123 4.12 4.32 3.67
N HIS A 124 4.15 3.22 2.94
CA HIS A 124 5.17 2.20 3.07
C HIS A 124 5.72 1.90 1.68
N TYR A 125 7.01 2.18 1.51
CA TYR A 125 7.75 1.83 0.32
C TYR A 125 8.59 0.57 0.55
N LEU A 126 8.46 -0.38 -0.38
CA LEU A 126 9.16 -1.65 -0.43
C LEU A 126 9.86 -1.78 -1.77
N GLY A 127 11.18 -1.66 -1.76
CA GLY A 127 12.05 -1.79 -2.93
C GLY A 127 13.15 -2.83 -2.72
N ASN A 128 14.07 -2.92 -3.67
CA ASN A 128 15.23 -3.81 -3.53
C ASN A 128 16.10 -3.37 -2.35
N GLN A 129 16.19 -4.19 -1.29
CA GLN A 129 16.95 -3.91 -0.06
C GLN A 129 16.61 -2.55 0.58
N CYS A 130 15.41 -2.03 0.33
CA CYS A 130 14.99 -0.71 0.78
C CYS A 130 13.59 -0.76 1.36
N TYR A 131 13.46 -0.19 2.55
CA TYR A 131 12.24 -0.12 3.33
C TYR A 131 12.14 1.30 3.89
N ASN A 132 11.05 2.00 3.58
CA ASN A 132 10.80 3.34 4.11
C ASN A 132 9.35 3.46 4.57
N LEU A 133 9.16 4.05 5.75
CA LEU A 133 7.86 4.46 6.28
C LEU A 133 7.86 5.97 6.39
N PHE A 134 6.90 6.62 5.76
CA PHE A 134 6.82 8.07 5.75
C PHE A 134 5.38 8.55 5.73
N SER A 135 5.17 9.80 6.11
CA SER A 135 3.85 10.41 6.14
C SER A 135 3.93 11.89 5.80
N PHE A 136 2.81 12.44 5.35
CA PHE A 136 2.61 13.88 5.23
C PHE A 136 1.12 14.22 5.32
N VAL A 137 0.80 15.50 5.44
CA VAL A 137 -0.58 16.00 5.41
C VAL A 137 -0.78 16.76 4.10
N PRO A 138 -1.54 16.23 3.14
CA PRO A 138 -1.80 16.92 1.87
C PRO A 138 -2.63 18.18 2.10
N LYS A 139 -2.26 19.29 1.48
CA LYS A 139 -3.00 20.55 1.56
C LYS A 139 -3.99 20.65 0.39
N ALA A 140 -5.19 21.13 0.68
CA ALA A 140 -6.20 21.47 -0.34
C ALA A 140 -5.63 22.40 -1.43
N GLY A 141 -6.11 22.26 -2.67
CA GLY A 141 -5.68 23.08 -3.80
C GLY A 141 -4.28 22.78 -4.36
N MET A 142 -3.64 21.70 -3.90
CA MET A 142 -2.31 21.28 -4.36
C MET A 142 -2.36 19.95 -5.10
N ASP A 143 -1.48 19.80 -6.08
CA ASP A 143 -1.10 18.53 -6.70
C ASP A 143 0.22 18.05 -6.07
N TYR A 144 0.32 16.74 -5.81
CA TYR A 144 1.51 16.14 -5.20
C TYR A 144 2.15 15.10 -6.11
N GLN A 145 3.48 15.01 -6.08
CA GLN A 145 4.25 13.98 -6.75
C GLN A 145 5.18 13.28 -5.76
N LEU A 146 4.96 12.00 -5.55
CA LEU A 146 5.75 11.12 -4.72
C LEU A 146 6.64 10.24 -5.60
N GLU A 147 7.94 10.32 -5.39
CA GLU A 147 8.96 9.55 -6.11
C GLU A 147 9.71 8.67 -5.10
N ALA A 148 9.64 7.34 -5.28
CA ALA A 148 10.28 6.38 -4.38
C ALA A 148 11.14 5.39 -5.16
N SER A 149 12.44 5.33 -4.85
CA SER A 149 13.39 4.44 -5.54
C SER A 149 14.38 3.78 -4.59
N GLY A 150 14.76 2.53 -4.92
CA GLY A 150 15.80 1.77 -4.23
C GLY A 150 17.17 1.78 -4.92
N MET A 151 17.27 2.31 -6.14
CA MET A 151 18.38 2.03 -7.06
C MET A 151 19.73 2.69 -6.70
N TYR A 152 19.74 3.81 -5.95
CA TYR A 152 21.00 4.53 -5.65
C TYR A 152 21.18 4.91 -4.18
N LYS A 153 20.09 5.32 -3.53
CA LYS A 153 19.94 5.48 -2.07
C LYS A 153 18.48 5.18 -1.81
N CYS A 154 18.17 4.48 -0.72
CA CYS A 154 16.80 4.18 -0.31
C CYS A 154 16.05 5.49 -0.08
N ALA A 155 15.45 6.06 -1.14
CA ALA A 155 15.10 7.48 -1.20
C ALA A 155 13.64 7.65 -1.57
N VAL A 156 12.99 8.56 -0.84
CA VAL A 156 11.63 8.99 -1.07
C VAL A 156 11.62 10.50 -1.11
N MET A 157 11.04 11.05 -2.17
CA MET A 157 10.91 12.49 -2.38
C MET A 157 9.45 12.84 -2.60
N LEU A 158 9.00 13.91 -1.95
CA LEU A 158 7.71 14.53 -2.23
C LEU A 158 7.93 15.89 -2.86
N LYS A 159 7.16 16.15 -3.91
CA LYS A 159 7.07 17.45 -4.53
C LYS A 159 5.62 17.89 -4.56
N GLN A 160 5.39 19.21 -4.61
CA GLN A 160 4.05 19.79 -4.66
C GLN A 160 4.01 20.95 -5.65
N ALA A 161 2.84 21.15 -6.25
CA ALA A 161 2.53 22.30 -7.10
C ALA A 161 1.10 22.76 -6.80
N PRO A 162 0.77 24.05 -6.92
CA PRO A 162 -0.63 24.47 -7.03
C PRO A 162 -1.34 23.72 -8.15
N LEU A 163 -2.63 23.43 -7.95
CA LEU A 163 -3.45 22.64 -8.87
C LEU A 163 -3.28 23.10 -10.33
N GLY A 164 -2.90 22.18 -11.22
CA GLY A 164 -2.80 22.45 -12.67
C GLY A 164 -1.47 23.07 -13.12
N LEU A 165 -0.55 23.39 -12.21
CA LEU A 165 0.79 23.86 -12.57
C LEU A 165 1.74 22.69 -12.87
N LYS A 166 2.77 22.98 -13.69
CA LYS A 166 3.79 22.01 -14.12
C LYS A 166 5.05 22.04 -13.26
N GLU A 167 5.25 23.11 -12.50
CA GLU A 167 6.44 23.33 -11.69
C GLU A 167 6.19 22.82 -10.28
N TYR A 168 6.86 21.73 -9.94
CA TYR A 168 6.77 21.08 -8.64
C TYR A 168 7.97 21.48 -7.78
N ALA A 169 7.73 22.06 -6.61
CA ALA A 169 8.75 22.34 -5.61
C ALA A 169 8.85 21.19 -4.61
N ALA A 170 10.02 21.02 -3.98
CA ALA A 170 10.18 20.05 -2.89
C ALA A 170 9.17 20.34 -1.76
N ALA A 171 8.57 19.27 -1.23
CA ALA A 171 7.64 19.31 -0.12
C ALA A 171 8.17 18.50 1.06
N PRO A 172 7.89 18.90 2.31
CA PRO A 172 8.36 18.18 3.47
C PRO A 172 7.69 16.80 3.57
N LEU A 173 8.50 15.83 3.94
CA LEU A 173 8.09 14.46 4.24
C LEU A 173 8.54 14.15 5.67
N LYS A 174 7.70 13.46 6.45
CA LYS A 174 8.03 13.06 7.82
C LYS A 174 8.24 11.55 7.87
N ASP A 175 9.21 11.09 8.65
CA ASP A 175 9.32 9.68 8.97
C ASP A 175 8.05 9.17 9.67
N SER A 176 7.63 7.97 9.31
CA SER A 176 6.48 7.30 9.91
C SER A 176 6.94 6.03 10.64
N LYS A 177 6.00 5.39 11.31
CA LYS A 177 6.18 4.16 12.08
C LYS A 177 5.05 3.21 11.78
N LEU A 178 5.21 1.93 12.11
CA LEU A 178 4.07 1.05 12.20
C LEU A 178 3.19 1.46 13.39
N CYS A 179 1.87 1.44 13.22
CA CYS A 179 0.97 1.70 14.34
C CYS A 179 1.09 0.61 15.41
N ARG A 180 1.43 -0.62 15.00
CA ARG A 180 1.77 -1.73 15.91
C ARG A 180 3.14 -2.29 15.56
N VAL A 181 4.05 -2.30 16.53
CA VAL A 181 5.43 -2.77 16.34
C VAL A 181 5.48 -4.25 15.94
N THR A 182 4.47 -5.04 16.34
CA THR A 182 4.33 -6.46 15.99
C THR A 182 3.99 -6.71 14.52
N ASP A 183 3.57 -5.69 13.76
CA ASP A 183 3.27 -5.84 12.33
C ASP A 183 4.57 -5.91 11.46
N ASN A 184 5.75 -5.93 12.09
CA ASN A 184 7.08 -6.10 11.47
C ASN A 184 7.73 -7.47 11.78
N LEU A 185 7.08 -8.33 12.56
CA LEU A 185 7.62 -9.60 13.08
C LEU A 185 7.17 -10.81 12.26
#